data_AF-A0A969GGB7-F1
#
_entry.id   AF-A0A969GGB7-F1
#
_cell.length_a   1.000
_cell.length_b   1.000
_cell.length_c   1.000
_cell.angle_alpha   90.00
_cell.angle_beta   90.00
_cell.angle_gamma   90.00
#
_symmetry.space_group_name_H-M   'P 1'
#
loop_
_entity.id
_entity.type
_entity.pdbx_description
1 polymer ?
#
loop_
_entity_poly.entity_id
_entity_poly.type
_entity_poly.pdbx_seq_one_letter_code
_entity_poly.pdbx_strand_id
1 'polypeptide(L)'
;MALARSGLHVLTVYPGPTRTEHARRYSPDNRREARRMAPERVAHEIYQATCRKQRTLIPGAGNRLSASVGQLMPGLTESIMRRALLDRIDRRSGGD
;
A
#
# COMPACT_ATOMS: atom_id res chain seq x y z
N MET A 1 0.83 -20.74 11.39
CA MET A 1 -0.30 -19.80 11.16
C MET A 1 -1.57 -20.44 11.70
N ALA A 2 -2.22 -19.81 12.68
CA ALA A 2 -3.31 -20.38 13.49
C ALA A 2 -4.50 -20.95 12.68
N LEU A 3 -4.69 -20.53 11.43
CA LEU A 3 -5.81 -20.93 10.56
C LEU A 3 -5.46 -22.01 9.53
N ALA A 4 -4.23 -22.54 9.51
CA ALA A 4 -3.79 -23.47 8.46
C ALA A 4 -4.59 -24.79 8.41
N ARG A 5 -5.28 -25.16 9.50
CA ARG A 5 -5.99 -26.44 9.65
C ARG A 5 -7.51 -26.34 9.48
N SER A 6 -8.08 -25.15 9.28
CA SER A 6 -9.53 -24.94 9.22
C SER A 6 -10.11 -24.98 7.79
N GLY A 7 -9.29 -25.25 6.77
CA GLY A 7 -9.73 -25.15 5.37
C GLY A 7 -9.98 -23.71 4.89
N LEU A 8 -9.71 -22.71 5.75
CA LEU A 8 -9.87 -21.30 5.44
C LEU A 8 -8.65 -20.78 4.68
N HIS A 9 -8.93 -20.03 3.61
CA HIS A 9 -7.92 -19.27 2.88
C HIS A 9 -7.95 -17.81 3.35
N VAL A 10 -6.78 -17.27 3.64
CA VAL A 10 -6.60 -15.88 4.08
C VAL A 10 -5.63 -15.20 3.13
N LEU A 11 -6.04 -14.05 2.61
CA LEU A 11 -5.24 -13.17 1.77
C LEU A 11 -5.02 -11.85 2.49
N THR A 12 -3.76 -11.49 2.76
CA THR A 12 -3.41 -10.15 3.23
C THR A 12 -3.08 -9.25 2.04
N VAL A 13 -3.69 -8.06 1.99
CA VAL A 13 -3.53 -7.11 0.89
C VAL A 13 -2.84 -5.84 1.39
N TYR A 14 -1.79 -5.42 0.69
CA TYR A 14 -1.07 -4.17 0.97
C TYR A 14 -1.24 -3.19 -0.19
N PRO A 15 -2.40 -2.52 -0.30
CA PRO A 15 -2.65 -1.57 -1.38
C PRO A 15 -1.84 -0.29 -1.16
N GLY A 16 -1.27 0.23 -2.24
CA GLY A 16 -0.80 1.62 -2.26
C GLY A 16 -1.95 2.62 -2.36
N PRO A 17 -1.65 3.90 -2.61
CA PRO A 17 -2.67 4.94 -2.74
C PRO A 17 -3.77 4.57 -3.75
N THR A 18 -4.99 4.46 -3.25
CA THR A 18 -6.18 4.07 -4.02
C THR A 18 -7.12 5.27 -4.13
N ARG A 19 -7.72 5.47 -5.31
CA ARG A 19 -8.61 6.60 -5.61
C ARG A 19 -10.03 6.36 -5.08
N THR A 20 -10.18 6.38 -3.76
CA THR A 20 -11.47 6.24 -3.09
C THR A 20 -12.04 7.60 -2.70
N GLU A 21 -13.36 7.67 -2.48
CA GLU A 21 -14.05 8.84 -1.91
C GLU A 21 -13.45 9.27 -0.57
N HIS A 22 -13.14 8.30 0.30
CA HIS A 22 -12.47 8.56 1.57
C HIS A 22 -11.11 9.25 1.37
N ALA A 23 -10.28 8.72 0.48
CA ALA A 23 -8.97 9.31 0.20
C ALA A 23 -9.09 10.71 -0.43
N ARG A 24 -10.12 10.97 -1.25
CA ARG A 24 -10.39 12.29 -1.82
C ARG A 24 -10.77 13.30 -0.74
N ARG A 25 -11.60 12.91 0.22
CA ARG A 25 -12.06 13.81 1.30
C ARG A 25 -11.00 14.09 2.35
N TYR A 26 -10.16 13.10 2.69
CA TYR A 26 -9.28 13.17 3.86
C TYR A 26 -7.79 13.14 3.56
N SER A 27 -7.36 12.96 2.30
CA SER A 27 -5.92 13.04 2.01
C SER A 27 -5.41 14.46 2.20
N PRO A 28 -4.29 14.65 2.90
CA PRO A 28 -3.66 15.95 3.05
C PRO A 28 -3.09 16.50 1.73
N ASP A 29 -2.92 15.66 0.70
CA ASP A 29 -2.49 16.05 -0.63
C ASP A 29 -3.29 15.30 -1.71
N ASN A 30 -4.14 16.03 -2.43
CA ASN A 30 -4.93 15.53 -3.55
C ASN A 30 -4.35 15.86 -4.93
N ARG A 31 -3.23 16.61 -5.02
CA ARG A 31 -2.63 16.97 -6.32
C ARG A 31 -2.21 15.74 -7.14
N ARG A 32 -1.99 14.61 -6.46
CA ARG A 32 -1.56 13.33 -7.05
C ARG A 32 -2.69 12.31 -7.18
N GLU A 33 -3.95 12.69 -7.04
CA GLU A 33 -5.09 11.77 -7.10
C GLU A 33 -5.13 10.94 -8.39
N ALA A 34 -4.81 11.57 -9.53
CA ALA A 34 -4.75 10.92 -10.84
C ALA A 34 -3.68 9.79 -10.91
N ARG A 35 -2.67 9.81 -10.03
CA ARG A 35 -1.64 8.75 -9.95
C ARG A 35 -2.06 7.58 -9.05
N ARG A 36 -3.13 7.73 -8.26
CA ARG A 36 -3.67 6.66 -7.42
C ARG A 36 -4.34 5.61 -8.29
N MET A 37 -4.21 4.34 -7.90
CA MET A 37 -4.88 3.23 -8.58
C MET A 37 -6.40 3.34 -8.41
N ALA A 38 -7.17 3.00 -9.46
CA ALA A 38 -8.62 2.94 -9.39
C ALA A 38 -9.08 1.79 -8.47
N PRO A 39 -10.13 1.98 -7.65
CA PRO A 39 -10.60 0.96 -6.72
C PRO A 39 -11.07 -0.33 -7.41
N GLU A 40 -11.65 -0.22 -8.61
CA GLU A 40 -12.08 -1.37 -9.43
C GLU A 40 -10.88 -2.26 -9.79
N ARG A 41 -9.72 -1.65 -10.04
CA ARG A 41 -8.50 -2.37 -10.36
C ARG A 41 -7.92 -3.08 -9.15
N VAL A 42 -7.95 -2.43 -7.98
CA VAL A 42 -7.57 -3.07 -6.71
C VAL A 42 -8.47 -4.28 -6.45
N ALA A 43 -9.79 -4.12 -6.59
CA ALA A 43 -10.75 -5.21 -6.41
C ALA A 43 -10.50 -6.38 -7.38
N HIS A 44 -10.23 -6.08 -8.65
CA HIS A 44 -9.88 -7.11 -9.64
C HIS A 44 -8.61 -7.88 -9.27
N GLU A 45 -7.56 -7.20 -8.81
CA GLU A 45 -6.32 -7.86 -8.37
C GLU A 45 -6.53 -8.72 -7.12
N ILE A 46 -7.34 -8.26 -6.16
CA ILE A 46 -7.74 -9.04 -4.97
C ILE A 46 -8.46 -10.32 -5.40
N TYR A 47 -9.45 -10.20 -6.28
CA TYR A 47 -10.21 -11.36 -6.77
C TYR A 47 -9.30 -12.40 -7.42
N GLN A 48 -8.40 -11.98 -8.33
CA GLN A 48 -7.45 -12.87 -8.99
C GLN A 48 -6.50 -13.55 -7.99
N ALA A 49 -6.00 -12.83 -6.99
CA ALA A 49 -5.14 -13.39 -5.95
C ALA A 49 -5.87 -14.41 -5.06
N THR A 50 -7.14 -14.16 -4.74
CA THR A 50 -8.00 -15.08 -4.01
C THR A 50 -8.24 -16.36 -4.80
N CYS A 51 -8.60 -16.28 -6.09
CA CYS A 51 -8.76 -17.44 -6.96
C CYS A 51 -7.49 -18.30 -7.03
N ARG A 52 -6.31 -17.66 -7.00
CA ARG A 52 -5.00 -18.32 -7.01
C ARG A 52 -4.54 -18.79 -5.63
N LYS A 53 -5.36 -18.65 -4.59
CA LYS A 53 -5.04 -18.95 -3.18
C LYS A 53 -3.73 -18.31 -2.71
N GLN A 54 -3.42 -17.11 -3.19
CA GLN A 54 -2.24 -16.38 -2.73
C GLN A 54 -2.40 -15.95 -1.27
N ARG A 55 -1.31 -15.94 -0.51
CA ARG A 55 -1.32 -15.52 0.91
C ARG A 55 -1.13 -14.02 1.07
N THR A 56 -0.52 -13.38 0.07
CA THR A 56 -0.17 -11.96 0.10
C THR A 56 -0.31 -11.35 -1.28
N LEU A 57 -0.86 -10.14 -1.35
CA LEU A 57 -0.99 -9.35 -2.57
C LEU A 57 -0.51 -7.91 -2.33
N ILE A 58 0.27 -7.40 -3.27
CA ILE A 58 0.69 -5.99 -3.34
C ILE A 58 0.19 -5.44 -4.69
N PRO A 59 -0.94 -4.70 -4.69
CA PRO A 59 -1.53 -4.20 -5.92
C PRO A 59 -0.69 -3.13 -6.62
N GLY A 60 -0.57 -3.28 -7.95
CA GLY A 60 0.15 -2.33 -8.82
C GLY A 60 1.65 -2.59 -8.99
N ALA A 61 2.13 -2.46 -10.24
CA ALA A 61 3.51 -2.77 -10.62
C ALA A 61 4.57 -1.95 -9.85
N GLY A 62 4.30 -0.66 -9.62
CA GLY A 62 5.20 0.21 -8.84
C GLY A 62 5.31 -0.19 -7.37
N ASN A 63 4.21 -0.65 -6.75
CA ASN A 63 4.25 -1.11 -5.36
C ASN A 63 4.91 -2.48 -5.23
N ARG A 64 4.73 -3.37 -6.21
CA ARG A 64 5.42 -4.67 -6.24
C ARG A 64 6.93 -4.49 -6.32
N LEU A 65 7.41 -3.59 -7.18
CA LEU A 65 8.83 -3.23 -7.29
C LEU A 65 9.38 -2.69 -5.97
N SER A 66 8.70 -1.73 -5.34
CA SER A 66 9.12 -1.19 -4.04
C SER A 66 9.15 -2.25 -2.93
N ALA A 67 8.20 -3.18 -2.92
CA ALA A 67 8.19 -4.27 -1.96
C ALA A 67 9.34 -5.28 -2.17
N SER A 68 9.66 -5.59 -3.43
CA SER A 68 10.84 -6.40 -3.76
C SER A 68 12.13 -5.72 -3.34
N VAL A 69 12.27 -4.41 -3.56
CA VAL A 69 13.42 -3.62 -3.10
C VAL A 69 13.50 -3.59 -1.58
N GLY A 70 12.37 -3.48 -0.87
CA GLY A 70 12.32 -3.51 0.60
C GLY A 70 12.70 -4.86 1.22
N GLN A 71 12.38 -5.97 0.55
CA GLN A 71 12.85 -7.30 0.96
C GLN A 71 14.35 -7.51 0.73
N LEU A 72 14.91 -6.89 -0.31
CA LEU A 72 16.34 -6.99 -0.65
C LEU A 72 17.21 -6.01 0.16
N MET A 73 16.68 -4.83 0.51
CA MET A 73 17.43 -3.73 1.15
C MET A 73 16.60 -3.03 2.25
N PRO A 74 16.38 -3.70 3.40
CA PRO A 74 15.54 -3.18 4.48
C PRO A 74 16.03 -1.85 5.06
N GLY A 75 17.35 -1.69 5.26
CA GLY A 75 17.93 -0.48 5.85
C GLY A 75 17.80 0.78 4.96
N LEU A 76 17.85 0.61 3.63
CA LEU A 76 17.65 1.71 2.69
C LEU A 76 16.18 2.16 2.70
N THR A 77 15.25 1.20 2.76
CA THR A 77 13.81 1.45 2.80
C THR A 77 13.41 2.17 4.09
N GLU A 78 13.96 1.75 5.22
CA GLU A 78 13.75 2.40 6.51
C GLU A 78 14.23 3.86 6.50
N SER A 79 15.42 4.11 5.94
CA SER A 79 15.98 5.47 5.85
C SER A 79 15.13 6.40 4.99
N ILE A 80 14.61 5.90 3.86
CA ILE A 80 13.69 6.65 2.98
C ILE A 80 12.36 6.92 3.68
N MET A 81 11.77 5.93 4.36
CA MET A 81 10.53 6.10 5.10
C MET A 81 10.68 7.08 6.26
N ARG A 82 11.77 6.97 7.04
CA ARG A 82 12.10 7.91 8.11
C ARG A 82 12.13 9.34 7.59
N ARG A 83 12.82 9.57 6.47
CA ARG A 83 12.92 10.90 5.84
C ARG A 83 11.56 11.42 5.36
N ALA A 84 10.78 10.58 4.69
CA ALA A 84 9.45 10.94 4.20
C ALA A 84 8.44 11.23 5.32
N LEU A 85 8.58 10.60 6.49
CA LEU A 85 7.77 10.88 7.67
C LEU A 85 8.23 12.15 8.39
N LEU A 86 9.54 12.31 8.63
CA LEU A 86 10.11 13.51 9.29
C LEU A 86 9.82 14.78 8.50
N ASP A 87 10.05 14.77 7.18
CA ASP A 87 9.74 15.92 6.32
C ASP A 87 8.26 16.33 6.36
N ARG A 88 7.38 15.38 6.71
CA ARG A 88 5.93 15.59 6.79
C ARG A 88 5.48 16.08 8.16
N ILE A 89 6.21 15.72 9.22
CA ILE A 89 6.01 16.20 10.58
C ILE A 89 6.53 17.63 10.70
N ASP A 90 7.73 17.91 10.19
CA ASP A 90 8.31 19.26 10.23
C ASP A 90 7.47 20.29 9.46
N ARG A 91 6.84 19.89 8.34
CA ARG A 91 5.90 20.74 7.61
C ARG A 91 4.60 21.04 8.35
N ARG A 92 4.20 20.24 9.34
CA ARG A 92 3.01 20.50 10.18
C ARG A 92 3.34 21.31 11.43
N SER A 93 4.59 21.28 11.90
CA SER A 93 5.06 22.01 13.07
C SER A 93 5.55 23.43 12.76
N GLY A 94 5.70 23.79 11.48
CA GLY A 94 6.12 25.12 11.03
C GLY A 94 5.00 26.07 10.61
N GLY A 95 3.77 25.85 11.09
CA GLY A 95 2.64 26.77 10.91
C GLY A 95 2.24 27.39 12.24
N ASP A 96 2.91 28.47 12.61
CA ASP A 96 2.34 29.55 13.44
C ASP A 96 1.16 30.20 12.67
#